data_AF-A0A916ZQA4-F1
#
_entry.id   AF-A0A916ZQA4-F1
#
_cell.length_a   1.000
_cell.length_b   1.000
_cell.length_c   1.000
_cell.angle_alpha   90.00
_cell.angle_beta   90.00
_cell.angle_gamma   90.00
#
_symmetry.space_group_name_H-M   'P 1'
#
loop_
_entity.id
_entity.type
_entity.pdbx_description
1 polymer ?
#
loop_
_entity_poly.entity_id
_entity_poly.type
_entity_poly.pdbx_seq_one_letter_code
_entity_poly.pdbx_strand_id
1 'polypeptide(L)'
;MAPEIARHAKGSAAILARAWQGAAHGLRVLVATVLPGKVEPEAPDVATGRVLWLFLGWALFVAVALAGFGAYMAARLDLSSPSQDVHALPAPRLQIDPAADYDRLVSLQTERLRRTEWVDRDKGILQIPVERAMAILVGRGPAAFAPLTSVAPPDDARTRAVGAATAAGASR
;
A
#
# COMPACT_ATOMS: atom_id res chain seq x y z
N MET A 1 37.37 -8.95 3.79
CA MET A 1 36.45 -8.14 4.62
C MET A 1 35.02 -8.50 4.22
N ALA A 2 34.51 -9.66 4.69
CA ALA A 2 33.09 -10.06 4.58
C ALA A 2 32.86 -11.41 5.31
N PRO A 3 32.52 -11.41 6.61
CA PRO A 3 31.82 -12.56 7.16
C PRO A 3 30.69 -12.12 8.11
N GLU A 4 29.66 -11.42 7.61
CA GLU A 4 28.52 -11.01 8.45
C GLU A 4 27.16 -11.46 7.91
N ILE A 5 27.09 -11.99 6.69
CA ILE A 5 25.81 -12.37 6.06
C ILE A 5 25.36 -13.80 6.44
N ALA A 6 26.26 -14.63 6.98
CA ALA A 6 25.97 -16.04 7.29
C ALA A 6 25.21 -16.27 8.62
N ARG A 7 25.02 -15.23 9.44
CA ARG A 7 24.45 -15.39 10.79
C ARG A 7 22.92 -15.30 10.83
N HIS A 8 22.29 -14.68 9.83
CA HIS A 8 20.83 -14.49 9.80
C HIS A 8 20.04 -15.70 9.26
N ALA A 9 20.66 -16.60 8.48
CA ALA A 9 19.96 -17.76 7.91
C ALA A 9 19.62 -18.87 8.94
N LYS A 10 20.29 -18.89 10.10
CA LYS A 10 20.07 -19.91 11.15
C LYS A 10 18.89 -19.58 12.08
N GLY A 11 18.50 -18.31 12.20
CA GLY A 11 17.45 -17.88 13.13
C GLY A 11 16.04 -18.25 12.68
N SER A 12 15.76 -18.15 11.38
CA SER A 12 14.44 -18.41 10.79
C SER A 12 14.06 -19.90 10.75
N ALA A 13 15.05 -20.80 10.60
CA ALA A 13 14.83 -22.25 10.66
C ALA A 13 14.39 -22.75 12.06
N ALA A 14 14.91 -22.13 13.12
CA ALA A 14 14.59 -22.51 14.50
C ALA A 14 13.18 -22.09 14.93
N ILE A 15 12.66 -20.97 14.40
CA ILE A 15 11.31 -20.47 14.69
C ILE A 15 10.26 -21.35 13.99
N LEU A 16 10.53 -21.78 12.75
CA LEU A 16 9.68 -22.74 12.03
C LEU A 16 9.63 -24.11 12.71
N ALA A 17 10.75 -24.57 13.29
CA ALA A 17 10.81 -25.82 14.05
C ALA A 17 10.02 -25.75 15.39
N ARG A 18 10.06 -24.61 16.10
CA ARG A 18 9.29 -24.43 17.35
C ARG A 18 7.79 -24.25 17.10
N ALA A 19 7.40 -23.61 15.99
CA ALA A 19 6.00 -23.50 15.59
C ALA A 19 5.38 -24.87 15.29
N TRP A 20 6.14 -25.79 14.67
CA TRP A 20 5.73 -27.18 14.43
C TRP A 20 5.55 -27.99 15.72
N GLN A 21 6.37 -27.75 16.75
CA GLN A 21 6.25 -28.43 18.04
C GLN A 21 5.02 -27.98 18.85
N GLY A 22 4.64 -26.71 18.75
CA GLY A 22 3.44 -26.16 19.39
C GLY A 22 2.14 -26.65 18.74
N ALA A 23 2.10 -26.68 17.40
CA ALA A 23 0.96 -27.22 16.65
C ALA A 23 0.77 -28.73 16.89
N ALA A 24 1.87 -29.50 16.99
CA ALA A 24 1.81 -30.93 17.32
C ALA A 24 1.30 -31.22 18.75
N HIS A 25 1.56 -30.32 19.71
CA HIS A 25 1.00 -30.42 21.06
C HIS A 25 -0.48 -30.06 21.10
N GLY A 26 -0.89 -29.00 20.41
CA GLY A 26 -2.32 -28.63 20.31
C GLY A 26 -3.15 -29.74 19.67
N LEU A 27 -2.64 -30.38 18.61
CA LEU A 27 -3.31 -31.50 17.95
C LEU A 27 -3.46 -32.73 18.86
N ARG A 28 -2.44 -33.05 19.67
CA ARG A 28 -2.51 -34.19 20.62
C ARG A 28 -3.55 -33.97 21.72
N VAL A 29 -3.63 -32.76 22.26
CA VAL A 29 -4.60 -32.42 23.30
C VAL A 29 -6.03 -32.42 22.75
N LEU A 30 -6.23 -31.91 21.54
CA LEU A 30 -7.55 -31.87 20.91
C LEU A 30 -8.04 -33.27 20.48
N VAL A 31 -7.14 -34.13 19.99
CA VAL A 31 -7.44 -35.56 19.70
C VAL A 31 -7.82 -36.32 20.97
N ALA A 32 -7.15 -36.06 22.09
CA ALA A 32 -7.47 -36.70 23.37
C ALA A 32 -8.83 -36.25 23.95
N THR A 33 -9.29 -35.06 23.58
CA THR A 33 -10.55 -34.48 24.11
C THR A 33 -11.78 -34.85 23.26
N VAL A 34 -11.59 -35.30 22.02
CA VAL A 34 -12.68 -35.63 21.07
C VAL A 34 -13.16 -37.09 21.16
N LEU A 35 -12.53 -37.95 21.96
CA LEU A 35 -12.98 -39.35 22.15
C LEU A 35 -13.54 -39.62 23.56
N PRO A 36 -14.73 -39.10 23.92
CA PRO A 36 -15.45 -39.55 25.11
C PRO A 36 -16.33 -40.78 24.81
N GLY A 37 -16.20 -41.81 25.65
CA GLY A 37 -17.20 -42.86 25.84
C GLY A 37 -16.97 -44.18 25.09
N LYS A 38 -16.87 -45.28 25.85
CA LYS A 38 -17.09 -46.63 25.29
C LYS A 38 -18.56 -46.72 24.91
N VAL A 39 -18.86 -46.71 23.62
CA VAL A 39 -20.18 -47.07 23.09
C VAL A 39 -20.11 -48.56 22.77
N GLU A 40 -21.09 -49.35 23.23
CA GLU A 40 -21.21 -50.76 22.82
C GLU A 40 -21.11 -50.88 21.29
N PRO A 41 -20.35 -51.86 20.77
CA PRO A 41 -20.09 -51.99 19.35
C PRO A 41 -21.32 -52.53 18.61
N GLU A 42 -22.21 -51.64 18.16
CA GLU A 42 -23.10 -51.95 17.05
C GLU A 42 -22.25 -52.04 15.77
N ALA A 43 -22.39 -53.13 15.01
CA ALA A 43 -21.58 -53.36 13.82
C ALA A 43 -21.85 -52.24 12.80
N PRO A 44 -20.84 -51.42 12.42
CA PRO A 44 -21.08 -50.25 11.59
C PRO A 44 -21.44 -50.68 10.15
N ASP A 45 -22.66 -50.33 9.71
CA ASP A 45 -23.17 -50.56 8.34
C ASP A 45 -22.49 -49.64 7.29
N VAL A 46 -21.60 -48.77 7.73
CA VAL A 46 -20.79 -47.90 6.89
C VAL A 46 -19.34 -48.31 7.06
N ALA A 47 -18.58 -48.40 5.96
CA ALA A 47 -17.16 -48.73 6.01
C ALA A 47 -16.37 -47.63 6.74
N THR A 48 -16.36 -47.65 8.07
CA THR A 48 -15.76 -46.65 8.96
C THR A 48 -14.30 -46.38 8.61
N GLY A 49 -13.57 -47.42 8.20
CA GLY A 49 -12.19 -47.28 7.72
C GLY A 49 -12.06 -46.40 6.48
N ARG A 50 -13.02 -46.47 5.55
CA ARG A 50 -13.06 -45.65 4.33
C ARG A 50 -13.35 -44.18 4.64
N VAL A 51 -14.27 -43.94 5.58
CA VAL A 51 -14.60 -42.58 6.05
C VAL A 51 -13.41 -41.96 6.78
N LEU A 52 -12.72 -42.72 7.64
CA LEU A 52 -11.51 -42.26 8.33
C LEU A 52 -10.37 -41.91 7.35
N TRP A 53 -10.17 -42.72 6.31
CA TRP A 53 -9.19 -42.42 5.27
C TRP A 53 -9.52 -41.15 4.48
N LEU A 54 -10.80 -40.89 4.22
CA LEU A 54 -11.25 -39.65 3.59
C LEU A 54 -10.92 -38.42 4.46
N PHE A 55 -11.25 -38.48 5.75
CA PHE A 55 -10.93 -37.41 6.69
C PHE A 55 -9.42 -37.20 6.84
N LEU A 56 -8.65 -38.28 6.91
CA LEU A 56 -7.19 -38.21 6.98
C LEU A 56 -6.59 -37.59 5.72
N GLY A 57 -7.07 -38.00 4.54
CA GLY A 57 -6.64 -37.45 3.27
C GLY A 57 -6.97 -35.96 3.12
N TRP A 58 -8.17 -35.56 3.53
CA TRP A 58 -8.57 -34.15 3.53
C TRP A 58 -7.73 -33.31 4.50
N ALA A 59 -7.52 -33.79 5.72
CA ALA A 59 -6.68 -33.11 6.70
C ALA A 59 -5.22 -32.96 6.21
N LEU A 60 -4.67 -34.01 5.58
CA LEU A 60 -3.35 -33.95 4.96
C LEU A 60 -3.30 -32.93 3.81
N PHE A 61 -4.31 -32.93 2.94
CA PHE A 61 -4.41 -31.97 1.85
C PHE A 61 -4.44 -30.52 2.35
N VAL A 62 -5.26 -30.22 3.36
CA VAL A 62 -5.34 -28.89 3.97
C VAL A 62 -4.00 -28.50 4.60
N ALA A 63 -3.34 -29.42 5.31
CA ALA A 63 -2.03 -29.17 5.91
C ALA A 63 -0.97 -28.84 4.85
N VAL A 64 -0.93 -29.58 3.74
CA VAL A 64 -0.01 -29.33 2.62
C VAL A 64 -0.33 -28.00 1.93
N ALA A 65 -1.61 -27.69 1.70
CA ALA A 65 -2.02 -26.42 1.09
C ALA A 65 -1.63 -25.22 1.95
N LEU A 66 -1.86 -25.28 3.27
CA LEU A 66 -1.46 -24.24 4.21
C LEU A 66 0.07 -24.09 4.31
N ALA A 67 0.80 -25.21 4.32
CA ALA A 67 2.26 -25.18 4.35
C ALA A 67 2.84 -24.59 3.05
N GLY A 68 2.30 -24.98 1.89
CA GLY A 68 2.69 -24.43 0.59
C GLY A 68 2.36 -22.96 0.45
N PHE A 69 1.16 -22.54 0.88
CA PHE A 69 0.76 -21.14 0.91
C PHE A 69 1.62 -20.31 1.86
N GLY A 70 1.90 -20.83 3.07
CA GLY A 70 2.78 -20.20 4.04
C GLY A 70 4.21 -20.05 3.52
N ALA A 71 4.75 -21.08 2.88
CA ALA A 71 6.07 -21.03 2.25
C ALA A 71 6.12 -20.06 1.06
N TYR A 72 5.09 -20.04 0.22
CA TYR A 72 4.95 -19.10 -0.89
C TYR A 72 4.87 -17.66 -0.39
N MET A 73 4.06 -17.39 0.62
CA MET A 73 3.97 -16.08 1.25
C MET A 73 5.29 -15.69 1.91
N ALA A 74 5.96 -16.58 2.63
CA ALA A 74 7.27 -16.29 3.24
C ALA A 74 8.38 -16.04 2.20
N ALA A 75 8.29 -16.65 1.02
CA ALA A 75 9.25 -16.44 -0.07
C ALA A 75 8.96 -15.19 -0.91
N ARG A 76 7.71 -14.70 -0.92
CA ARG A 76 7.26 -13.57 -1.76
C ARG A 76 7.03 -12.28 -0.97
N LEU A 77 6.65 -12.39 0.29
CA LEU A 77 6.47 -11.28 1.21
C LEU A 77 7.64 -11.30 2.18
N ASP A 78 8.34 -10.17 2.30
CA ASP A 78 9.29 -9.96 3.37
C ASP A 78 8.48 -9.76 4.66
N LEU A 79 8.04 -10.87 5.27
CA LEU A 79 7.27 -10.92 6.52
C LEU A 79 8.14 -10.57 7.74
N SER A 80 9.31 -9.98 7.52
CA SER A 80 9.96 -9.08 8.48
C SER A 80 8.98 -7.97 8.80
N SER A 81 8.07 -8.30 9.72
CA SER A 81 7.00 -7.45 10.19
C SER A 81 7.59 -6.07 10.41
N PRO A 82 7.11 -5.03 9.70
CA PRO A 82 7.23 -3.71 10.20
C PRO A 82 6.22 -3.63 11.36
N SER A 83 6.50 -4.35 12.45
CA SER A 83 6.71 -3.62 13.69
C SER A 83 7.90 -2.71 13.42
N GLN A 84 7.61 -1.70 12.58
CA GLN A 84 8.13 -0.36 12.59
C GLN A 84 8.46 -0.20 14.06
N ASP A 85 9.74 -0.16 14.39
CA ASP A 85 10.19 0.41 15.64
C ASP A 85 9.25 1.58 15.82
N VAL A 86 8.28 1.44 16.73
CA VAL A 86 7.32 2.49 17.01
C VAL A 86 8.27 3.52 17.54
N HIS A 87 8.75 4.39 16.65
CA HIS A 87 9.67 5.45 16.98
C HIS A 87 8.93 6.10 18.11
N ALA A 88 9.45 5.90 19.33
CA ALA A 88 8.74 6.31 20.52
C ALA A 88 8.43 7.77 20.25
N LEU A 89 7.14 8.06 20.01
CA LEU A 89 6.73 9.37 19.56
C LEU A 89 7.38 10.31 20.57
N PRO A 90 8.27 11.22 20.13
CA PRO A 90 9.03 12.01 21.07
C PRO A 90 8.03 12.61 22.04
N ALA A 91 8.31 12.49 23.35
CA ALA A 91 7.36 12.87 24.39
C ALA A 91 6.72 14.22 24.03
N PRO A 92 5.38 14.35 24.10
CA PRO A 92 4.66 15.49 23.55
C PRO A 92 5.29 16.78 24.08
N ARG A 93 6.02 17.47 23.20
CA ARG A 93 6.70 18.70 23.56
C ARG A 93 5.64 19.78 23.64
N LEU A 94 5.51 20.40 24.81
CA LEU A 94 4.67 21.57 24.94
C LEU A 94 5.24 22.66 24.03
N GLN A 95 4.42 23.13 23.09
CA GLN A 95 4.80 24.23 22.20
C GLN A 95 5.10 25.47 23.06
N ILE A 96 6.33 25.96 22.96
CA ILE A 96 6.85 27.01 23.85
C ILE A 96 6.15 28.34 23.57
N ASP A 97 5.90 28.64 22.28
CA ASP A 97 5.23 29.86 21.84
C ASP A 97 4.28 29.56 20.66
N PRO A 98 3.02 29.20 20.96
CA PRO A 98 2.03 28.93 19.92
C PRO A 98 1.73 30.14 19.05
N ALA A 99 1.86 31.37 19.57
CA ALA A 99 1.53 32.59 18.85
C ALA A 99 2.58 32.90 17.78
N ALA A 100 3.86 32.87 18.14
CA ALA A 100 4.94 33.12 17.18
C ALA A 100 5.02 32.05 16.09
N ASP A 101 4.75 30.79 16.43
CA ASP A 101 4.71 29.70 15.46
C ASP A 101 3.49 29.82 14.53
N TYR A 102 2.35 30.28 15.03
CA TYR A 102 1.18 30.58 14.21
C TYR A 102 1.48 31.70 13.20
N ASP A 103 2.08 32.81 13.65
CA ASP A 103 2.45 33.92 12.76
C ASP A 103 3.47 33.51 11.70
N ARG A 104 4.43 32.64 12.06
CA ARG A 104 5.36 32.04 11.10
C ARG A 104 4.63 31.16 10.08
N LEU A 105 3.67 30.35 10.52
CA LEU A 105 2.90 29.49 9.62
C LEU A 105 2.06 30.34 8.65
N VAL A 106 1.35 31.33 9.16
CA VAL A 106 0.49 32.22 8.38
C VAL A 106 1.30 33.01 7.37
N SER A 107 2.46 33.55 7.75
CA SER A 107 3.34 34.27 6.82
C SER A 107 3.83 33.36 5.68
N LEU A 108 4.28 32.13 5.99
CA LEU A 108 4.70 31.16 4.98
C LEU A 108 3.56 30.77 4.02
N GLN A 109 2.35 30.57 4.54
CA GLN A 109 1.18 30.26 3.71
C GLN A 109 0.81 31.44 2.81
N THR A 110 0.81 32.65 3.37
CA THR A 110 0.50 33.88 2.63
C THR A 110 1.50 34.13 1.52
N GLU A 111 2.80 33.89 1.75
CA GLU A 111 3.81 34.02 0.71
C GLU A 111 3.59 33.05 -0.46
N ARG A 112 3.15 31.83 -0.20
CA ARG A 112 2.84 30.86 -1.26
C ARG A 112 1.65 31.30 -2.11
N LEU A 113 0.62 31.86 -1.48
CA LEU A 113 -0.60 32.33 -2.16
C LEU A 113 -0.38 33.56 -3.05
N ARG A 114 0.71 34.31 -2.83
CA ARG A 114 1.03 35.56 -3.54
C ARG A 114 2.00 35.38 -4.72
N ARG A 115 2.52 34.17 -4.93
CA ARG A 115 3.53 33.91 -5.98
C ARG A 115 2.89 33.20 -7.17
N THR A 116 3.55 33.35 -8.31
CA THR A 116 3.22 32.61 -9.54
C THR A 116 4.23 31.48 -9.68
N GLU A 117 3.76 30.25 -9.81
CA GLU A 117 4.61 29.07 -9.92
C GLU A 117 4.02 28.07 -10.91
N TRP A 118 4.88 27.29 -11.57
CA TRP A 118 4.44 26.18 -12.42
C TRP A 118 4.06 24.98 -11.55
N VAL A 119 2.82 24.51 -11.66
CA VAL A 119 2.36 23.28 -10.99
C VAL A 119 2.74 22.07 -11.83
N ASP A 120 2.46 22.13 -13.13
CA ASP A 120 2.80 21.08 -14.10
C ASP A 120 3.14 21.75 -15.43
N ARG A 121 4.44 21.81 -15.76
CA ARG A 121 4.92 22.45 -16.98
C ARG A 121 4.50 21.69 -18.23
N ASP A 122 4.49 20.36 -18.16
CA ASP A 122 4.19 19.50 -19.31
C ASP A 122 2.72 19.60 -19.69
N LYS A 123 1.84 19.78 -18.70
CA LYS A 123 0.40 20.02 -18.92
C LYS A 123 0.02 21.50 -19.06
N GLY A 124 0.98 22.42 -19.00
CA GLY A 124 0.72 23.85 -19.12
C GLY A 124 -0.07 24.45 -17.94
N ILE A 125 0.00 23.85 -16.75
CA ILE A 125 -0.76 24.29 -15.57
C ILE A 125 0.11 25.22 -14.71
N LEU A 126 -0.32 26.47 -14.61
CA LEU A 126 0.33 27.54 -13.83
C LEU A 126 -0.54 27.94 -12.63
N GLN A 127 0.04 28.02 -11.44
CA GLN A 127 -0.55 28.66 -10.29
C GLN A 127 -0.37 30.19 -10.40
N ILE A 128 -1.47 30.92 -10.25
CA ILE A 128 -1.47 32.38 -10.19
C ILE A 128 -1.81 32.85 -8.76
N PRO A 129 -1.40 34.07 -8.36
CA PRO A 129 -1.75 34.64 -7.07
C PRO A 129 -3.26 34.73 -6.88
N VAL A 130 -3.74 34.48 -5.66
CA VAL A 130 -5.18 34.37 -5.40
C VAL A 130 -5.92 35.66 -5.71
N GLU A 131 -5.31 36.82 -5.46
CA GLU A 131 -5.88 38.13 -5.76
C GLU A 131 -6.11 38.31 -7.27
N ARG A 132 -5.17 37.83 -8.07
CA ARG A 132 -5.28 37.84 -9.54
C ARG A 132 -6.33 36.85 -10.02
N ALA A 133 -6.40 35.66 -9.42
CA ALA A 133 -7.44 34.68 -9.72
C ALA A 133 -8.84 35.27 -9.45
N MET A 134 -9.02 35.92 -8.30
CA MET A 134 -10.27 36.59 -7.95
C MET A 134 -10.63 37.70 -8.93
N ALA A 135 -9.67 38.53 -9.35
CA ALA A 135 -9.93 39.56 -10.36
C ALA A 135 -10.40 38.97 -11.71
N ILE A 136 -9.79 37.86 -12.15
CA ILE A 136 -10.19 37.15 -13.37
C ILE A 136 -11.59 36.54 -13.22
N LEU A 137 -11.89 35.93 -12.07
CA LEU A 137 -13.20 35.35 -11.78
C LEU A 137 -14.30 36.41 -11.81
N VAL A 138 -14.07 37.55 -11.15
CA VAL A 138 -15.00 38.68 -11.16
C VAL A 138 -15.18 39.23 -12.58
N GLY A 139 -14.08 39.39 -13.33
CA GLY A 139 -14.14 39.87 -14.72
C GLY A 139 -14.90 38.94 -15.68
N ARG A 140 -14.86 37.63 -15.46
CA ARG A 140 -15.63 36.64 -16.25
C ARG A 140 -17.08 36.48 -15.78
N GLY A 141 -17.39 36.82 -14.53
CA GLY A 141 -18.73 36.70 -13.95
C GLY A 141 -19.28 35.26 -14.07
N PRO A 142 -20.53 35.05 -14.48
CA PRO A 142 -21.15 33.72 -14.54
C PRO A 142 -20.47 32.75 -15.52
N ALA A 143 -19.79 33.27 -16.55
CA ALA A 143 -19.03 32.44 -17.49
C ALA A 143 -17.77 31.83 -16.86
N ALA A 144 -17.32 32.33 -15.70
CA ALA A 144 -16.16 31.80 -14.98
C ALA A 144 -16.34 30.35 -14.53
N PHE A 145 -17.58 29.93 -14.31
CA PHE A 145 -17.95 28.60 -13.81
C PHE A 145 -18.34 27.62 -14.93
N ALA A 146 -18.20 28.02 -16.20
CA ALA A 146 -18.44 27.12 -17.32
C ALA A 146 -17.46 25.92 -17.24
N PRO A 147 -17.89 24.70 -17.59
CA PRO A 147 -17.03 23.53 -17.59
C PRO A 147 -15.76 23.80 -18.39
N LEU A 148 -14.61 23.48 -17.80
CA LEU A 148 -13.32 23.49 -18.49
C LEU A 148 -13.37 22.35 -19.52
N THR A 149 -13.91 22.64 -20.71
CA THR A 149 -13.82 21.71 -21.85
C THR A 149 -12.33 21.47 -22.06
N SER A 150 -11.88 20.21 -22.08
CA SER A 150 -10.46 19.86 -22.16
C SER A 150 -9.80 20.71 -23.24
N VAL A 151 -8.85 21.54 -22.84
CA VAL A 151 -8.15 22.45 -23.74
C VAL A 151 -7.61 21.62 -24.90
N ALA A 152 -8.08 21.90 -26.11
CA ALA A 152 -7.47 21.40 -27.33
C ALA A 152 -5.96 21.71 -27.26
N PRO A 153 -5.07 20.84 -27.79
CA PRO A 153 -3.63 21.00 -27.68
C PRO A 153 -3.25 22.46 -27.91
N PRO A 154 -2.43 23.07 -27.03
CA PRO A 154 -2.19 24.51 -27.08
C PRO A 154 -1.72 24.90 -28.48
N ASP A 155 -2.39 25.87 -29.10
CA ASP A 155 -1.90 26.53 -30.31
C ASP A 155 -0.68 27.38 -29.91
N ASP A 156 0.42 26.71 -29.62
CA ASP A 156 1.64 27.34 -29.20
C ASP A 156 2.39 27.88 -30.42
N ALA A 157 3.21 28.91 -30.18
CA ALA A 157 4.01 29.54 -31.22
C ALA A 157 4.90 28.52 -31.96
N ARG A 158 5.23 27.40 -31.30
CA ARG A 158 5.97 26.28 -31.87
C ARG A 158 5.15 25.55 -32.92
N THR A 159 3.90 25.20 -32.65
CA THR A 159 3.02 24.51 -33.58
C THR A 159 2.71 25.37 -34.80
N ARG A 160 2.54 26.69 -34.61
CA ARG A 160 2.46 27.65 -35.74
C ARG A 160 3.74 27.77 -36.54
N ALA A 161 4.89 27.81 -35.89
CA ALA A 161 6.18 27.88 -36.57
C ALA A 161 6.47 26.60 -37.37
N VAL A 162 6.14 25.43 -36.82
CA VAL A 162 6.27 24.14 -37.52
C VAL A 162 5.31 24.07 -38.71
N GLY A 163 4.04 24.49 -38.55
CA GLY A 163 3.08 24.56 -39.65
C GLY A 163 3.48 25.53 -40.76
N ALA A 164 4.05 26.68 -40.41
CA ALA A 164 4.57 27.63 -41.39
C ALA A 164 5.81 27.09 -42.12
N ALA A 165 6.70 26.37 -41.41
CA ALA A 165 7.88 25.76 -42.00
C ALA A 165 7.53 24.60 -42.94
N THR A 166 6.55 23.77 -42.61
CA THR A 166 6.07 22.69 -43.50
C THR A 166 5.33 23.24 -44.72
N ALA A 167 4.54 24.31 -44.58
CA ALA A 167 3.90 24.98 -45.71
C ALA A 167 4.92 25.65 -46.66
N ALA A 168 5.99 26.24 -46.12
CA ALA A 168 7.07 26.83 -46.91
C ALA A 168 7.95 25.77 -47.62
N GLY A 169 8.05 24.56 -47.04
CA GLY A 169 8.75 23.43 -47.67
C GLY A 169 7.97 22.74 -48.79
N ALA A 170 6.64 22.79 -48.77
CA ALA A 170 5.78 22.16 -49.77
C ALA A 170 5.57 22.99 -51.06
N SER A 171 6.09 24.21 -51.10
CA SER A 171 5.96 25.16 -52.23
C SER A 171 7.24 25.29 -53.07
N ARG A 172 8.21 24.37 -52.91
CA ARG A 172 9.38 24.20 -53.77
C ARG A 172 9.30 22.88 -54.53
#